data_AF-A0A2W1JUW7-F1
#
_entry.id   AF-A0A2W1JUW7-F1
#
_cell.length_a   1.000
_cell.length_b   1.000
_cell.length_c   1.000
_cell.angle_alpha   90.00
_cell.angle_beta   90.00
_cell.angle_gamma   90.00
#
_symmetry.space_group_name_H-M   'P 1'
#
loop_
_entity.id
_entity.type
_entity.pdbx_description
1 polymer ?
#
loop_
_entity_poly.entity_id
_entity_poly.type
_entity_poly.pdbx_seq_one_letter_code
_entity_poly.pdbx_strand_id
1 'polypeptide(L)'
;MAESLRHAYRRFGGMKQSEVPWLVWLLENPDSPLALAGAIPLKEHDYLHILLNRGKSPDDEAFIIGFTMGNDIHLNKIHIWIFKRVVRFLYPTDYRLTLKQLESFDLGLQLGKQLPTKNLCRFDYSSVESWSVDRVRAILHLNPMVSLAKSDR
;
A
#
# COMPACT_ATOMS: atom_id res chain seq x y z
N MET A 1 26.22 2.16 8.31
CA MET A 1 25.70 0.86 7.82
C MET A 1 24.33 1.09 7.22
N ALA A 2 24.00 0.47 6.10
CA ALA A 2 22.65 0.62 5.53
C ALA A 2 21.62 -0.03 6.45
N GLU A 3 20.51 0.66 6.73
CA GLU A 3 19.46 0.18 7.62
C GLU A 3 18.72 -1.01 6.99
N SER A 4 18.49 -2.08 7.77
CA SER A 4 17.71 -3.24 7.34
C SER A 4 16.21 -2.98 7.35
N LEU A 5 15.45 -3.68 6.51
CA LEU A 5 13.98 -3.55 6.47
C LEU A 5 13.34 -3.80 7.84
N ARG A 6 13.81 -4.83 8.57
CA ARG A 6 13.36 -5.11 9.94
C ARG A 6 13.63 -3.96 10.90
N HIS A 7 14.81 -3.35 10.83
CA HIS A 7 15.15 -2.24 11.70
C HIS A 7 14.34 -0.98 11.36
N ALA A 8 14.20 -0.68 10.07
CA ALA A 8 13.36 0.40 9.57
C ALA A 8 11.90 0.24 10.04
N TYR A 9 11.36 -0.97 10.02
CA TYR A 9 10.00 -1.26 10.51
C TYR A 9 9.82 -1.03 12.01
N ARG A 10 10.80 -1.46 12.83
CA ARG A 10 10.79 -1.18 14.27
C ARG A 10 10.78 0.33 14.54
N ARG A 11 11.53 1.11 13.75
CA ARG A 11 11.57 2.58 13.85
C ARG A 11 10.29 3.25 13.33
N PHE A 12 9.70 2.73 12.26
CA PHE A 12 8.40 3.17 11.75
C PHE A 12 7.28 2.95 12.79
N GLY A 13 7.49 1.99 13.69
CA GLY A 13 6.60 1.69 14.81
C GLY A 13 5.26 1.23 14.29
N GLY A 14 5.25 0.10 13.57
CA GLY A 14 4.16 -0.45 12.76
C GLY A 14 2.74 -0.09 13.20
N MET A 15 1.84 0.09 12.24
CA MET A 15 0.48 0.53 12.54
C MET A 15 -0.27 -0.51 13.36
N LYS A 16 -1.04 -0.05 14.34
CA LYS A 16 -1.96 -0.95 15.04
C LYS A 16 -3.15 -1.20 14.14
N GLN A 17 -3.65 -2.42 14.12
CA GLN A 17 -4.88 -2.74 13.38
C GLN A 17 -6.07 -1.86 13.82
N SER A 18 -6.08 -1.39 15.07
CA SER A 18 -7.06 -0.43 15.58
C SER A 18 -6.99 0.96 14.94
N GLU A 19 -5.89 1.33 14.29
CA GLU A 19 -5.70 2.63 13.63
C GLU A 19 -6.22 2.63 12.19
N VAL A 20 -6.39 1.44 11.58
CA VAL A 20 -6.98 1.28 10.25
C VAL A 20 -7.94 0.06 10.20
N PRO A 21 -8.88 -0.12 11.14
CA PRO A 21 -9.46 -1.46 11.39
C PRO A 21 -10.28 -2.06 10.25
N TRP A 22 -10.87 -1.22 9.39
CA TRP A 22 -11.91 -1.67 8.45
C TRP A 22 -11.51 -1.59 6.98
N LEU A 23 -10.56 -0.71 6.64
CA LEU A 23 -9.92 -0.68 5.32
C LEU A 23 -9.03 -1.93 5.14
N VAL A 24 -8.41 -2.33 6.26
CA VAL A 24 -7.72 -3.60 6.46
C VAL A 24 -8.69 -4.78 6.32
N TRP A 25 -9.90 -4.74 6.89
CA TRP A 25 -10.88 -5.84 6.73
C TRP A 25 -11.34 -6.07 5.27
N LEU A 26 -11.57 -5.00 4.49
CA LEU A 26 -11.99 -5.10 3.08
C LEU A 26 -10.87 -5.65 2.17
N LEU A 27 -9.60 -5.47 2.58
CA LEU A 27 -8.42 -5.94 1.86
C LEU A 27 -7.85 -7.25 2.43
N GLU A 28 -8.00 -7.59 3.70
CA GLU A 28 -7.34 -8.76 4.32
C GLU A 28 -8.14 -10.05 4.28
N ASN A 29 -9.48 -10.00 4.13
CA ASN A 29 -10.29 -11.23 4.18
C ASN A 29 -10.46 -11.86 2.78
N PRO A 30 -9.77 -12.97 2.46
CA PRO A 30 -9.92 -13.67 1.18
C PRO A 30 -11.30 -14.32 0.99
N ASP A 31 -12.03 -14.61 2.07
CA ASP A 31 -13.42 -15.11 2.05
C ASP A 31 -14.46 -13.99 2.00
N SER A 32 -14.01 -12.71 1.98
CA SER A 32 -14.91 -11.62 1.64
C SER A 32 -15.36 -11.80 0.18
N PRO A 33 -16.67 -11.75 -0.12
CA PRO A 33 -17.15 -11.72 -1.51
C PRO A 33 -16.65 -10.48 -2.27
N LEU A 34 -15.96 -9.56 -1.58
CA LEU A 34 -15.31 -8.36 -2.08
C LEU A 34 -13.80 -8.38 -1.78
N ALA A 35 -13.12 -9.52 -1.66
CA ALA A 35 -11.66 -9.56 -1.52
C ALA A 35 -11.03 -8.84 -2.74
N LEU A 36 -10.76 -7.55 -2.58
CA LEU A 36 -10.31 -6.72 -3.68
C LEU A 36 -8.85 -7.07 -3.97
N ALA A 37 -8.51 -7.10 -5.26
CA ALA A 37 -7.12 -7.21 -5.69
C ALA A 37 -6.24 -6.20 -4.94
N GLY A 38 -5.09 -6.63 -4.44
CA GLY A 38 -4.22 -5.85 -3.56
C GLY A 38 -4.33 -6.19 -2.07
N ALA A 39 -5.08 -7.24 -1.72
CA ALA A 39 -5.13 -7.81 -0.38
C ALA A 39 -3.74 -8.14 0.19
N ILE A 40 -3.29 -7.43 1.23
CA ILE A 40 -1.94 -7.56 1.82
C ILE A 40 -2.04 -7.55 3.35
N PRO A 41 -1.26 -8.37 4.08
CA PRO A 41 -1.27 -8.31 5.54
C PRO A 41 -0.63 -7.01 6.07
N LEU A 42 -1.10 -6.55 7.23
CA LEU A 42 -0.73 -5.25 7.82
C LEU A 42 0.78 -4.98 7.93
N LYS A 43 1.57 -6.02 8.25
CA LYS A 43 3.02 -5.87 8.40
C LYS A 43 3.71 -5.62 7.06
N GLU A 44 3.28 -6.33 6.01
CA GLU A 44 3.76 -6.17 4.65
C GLU A 44 3.27 -4.86 4.03
N HIS A 45 2.08 -4.39 4.38
CA HIS A 45 1.60 -3.03 4.08
C HIS A 45 2.54 -1.96 4.62
N ASP A 46 2.93 -2.08 5.89
CA ASP A 46 3.91 -1.17 6.51
C ASP A 46 5.30 -1.27 5.86
N TYR A 47 5.68 -2.42 5.32
CA TYR A 47 6.89 -2.50 4.50
C TYR A 47 6.79 -1.68 3.22
N LEU A 48 5.64 -1.66 2.56
CA LEU A 48 5.44 -0.81 1.38
C LEU A 48 5.55 0.67 1.73
N HIS A 49 5.07 1.11 2.89
CA HIS A 49 5.30 2.47 3.38
C HIS A 49 6.79 2.81 3.43
N ILE A 50 7.60 1.94 4.05
CA ILE A 50 9.04 2.14 4.19
C ILE A 50 9.73 2.11 2.83
N LEU A 51 9.41 1.11 2.00
CA LEU A 51 10.02 0.92 0.70
C LEU A 51 9.68 2.03 -0.29
N LEU A 52 8.49 2.62 -0.20
CA LEU A 52 8.06 3.75 -1.04
C LEU A 52 8.36 5.11 -0.41
N ASN A 53 8.94 5.14 0.80
CA ASN A 53 9.25 6.35 1.56
C ASN A 53 7.99 7.21 1.82
N ARG A 54 6.93 6.55 2.28
CA ARG A 54 5.61 7.11 2.64
C ARG A 54 5.42 7.09 4.16
N GLY A 55 4.67 8.08 4.67
CA GLY A 55 4.32 8.18 6.08
C GLY A 55 2.94 7.59 6.37
N LYS A 56 2.41 7.84 7.57
CA LYS A 56 1.08 7.34 7.99
C LYS A 56 -0.04 8.38 7.80
N SER A 57 0.20 9.38 6.96
CA SER A 57 -0.82 10.41 6.70
C SER A 57 -1.98 9.80 5.91
N PRO A 58 -3.21 10.32 6.03
CA PRO A 58 -4.34 9.81 5.23
C PRO A 58 -4.08 9.81 3.71
N ASP A 59 -3.32 10.80 3.20
CA ASP A 59 -2.93 10.87 1.79
C ASP A 59 -1.93 9.74 1.45
N ASP A 60 -0.97 9.45 2.33
CA ASP A 60 -0.01 8.36 2.15
C ASP A 60 -0.68 6.96 2.29
N GLU A 61 -1.64 6.78 3.20
CA GLU A 61 -2.41 5.53 3.31
C GLU A 61 -3.21 5.27 2.03
N ALA A 62 -3.92 6.29 1.54
CA ALA A 62 -4.67 6.18 0.30
C ALA A 62 -3.74 5.82 -0.88
N PHE A 63 -2.55 6.41 -0.92
CA PHE A 63 -1.52 6.07 -1.90
C PHE A 63 -1.05 4.62 -1.79
N ILE A 64 -0.70 4.11 -0.61
CA ILE A 64 -0.23 2.72 -0.45
C ILE A 64 -1.31 1.71 -0.84
N ILE A 65 -2.57 1.99 -0.50
CA ILE A 65 -3.68 1.13 -0.90
C ILE A 65 -3.84 1.13 -2.41
N GLY A 66 -3.87 2.32 -3.03
CA GLY A 66 -3.91 2.44 -4.48
C GLY A 66 -2.76 1.69 -5.13
N PHE A 67 -1.54 1.87 -4.64
CA PHE A 67 -0.34 1.19 -5.13
C PHE A 67 -0.44 -0.32 -5.05
N THR A 68 -0.86 -0.85 -3.90
CA THR A 68 -0.99 -2.28 -3.69
C THR A 68 -2.07 -2.89 -4.59
N MET A 69 -3.24 -2.24 -4.69
CA MET A 69 -4.28 -2.64 -5.64
C MET A 69 -3.78 -2.60 -7.09
N GLY A 70 -3.10 -1.52 -7.48
CA GLY A 70 -2.56 -1.30 -8.81
C GLY A 70 -1.50 -2.33 -9.22
N ASN A 71 -0.79 -2.86 -8.24
CA ASN A 71 0.27 -3.83 -8.44
C ASN A 71 -0.22 -5.28 -8.56
N ASP A 72 -1.45 -5.56 -8.12
CA ASP A 72 -2.05 -6.90 -8.22
C ASP A 72 -2.57 -7.15 -9.65
N ILE A 73 -2.15 -8.26 -10.25
CA ILE A 73 -2.54 -8.65 -11.62
C ILE A 73 -4.02 -8.99 -11.76
N HIS A 74 -4.71 -9.30 -10.65
CA HIS A 74 -6.14 -9.60 -10.65
C HIS A 74 -7.01 -8.34 -10.55
N LEU A 75 -6.38 -7.16 -10.51
CA LEU A 75 -7.11 -5.89 -10.49
C LEU A 75 -7.92 -5.70 -11.77
N ASN A 76 -9.21 -5.38 -11.60
CA ASN A 76 -10.09 -4.98 -12.69
C ASN A 76 -10.77 -3.63 -12.38
N LYS A 77 -11.46 -3.06 -13.38
CA LYS A 77 -12.15 -1.76 -13.24
C LYS A 77 -13.29 -1.79 -12.21
N ILE A 78 -13.93 -2.93 -12.03
CA ILE A 78 -15.03 -3.12 -11.07
C ILE A 78 -14.48 -3.01 -9.65
N HIS A 79 -13.32 -3.63 -9.36
CA HIS A 79 -12.65 -3.50 -8.06
C HIS A 79 -12.39 -2.04 -7.69
N ILE A 80 -11.83 -1.26 -8.62
CA ILE A 80 -11.56 0.18 -8.41
C ILE A 80 -12.85 0.94 -8.15
N TRP A 81 -13.89 0.69 -8.95
CA TRP A 81 -15.17 1.35 -8.82
C TRP A 81 -15.84 1.04 -7.47
N ILE A 82 -15.91 -0.24 -7.08
CA ILE A 82 -16.44 -0.67 -5.79
C ILE A 82 -15.65 -0.02 -4.67
N PHE A 83 -14.32 -0.11 -4.69
CA PHE A 83 -13.47 0.46 -3.65
C PHE A 83 -13.79 1.95 -3.44
N LYS A 84 -13.72 2.76 -4.50
CA LYS A 84 -13.98 4.21 -4.44
C LYS A 84 -15.38 4.52 -3.92
N ARG A 85 -16.39 3.74 -4.30
CA ARG A 85 -17.78 3.92 -3.84
C ARG A 85 -17.91 3.61 -2.35
N VAL A 86 -17.35 2.49 -1.89
CA VAL A 86 -17.44 2.09 -0.49
C VAL A 86 -16.69 3.09 0.39
N VAL A 87 -15.41 3.37 0.12
CA VAL A 87 -14.59 4.27 0.94
C VAL A 87 -15.09 5.71 0.98
N ARG A 88 -15.82 6.16 -0.04
CA ARG A 88 -16.36 7.52 -0.10
C ARG A 88 -17.72 7.67 0.62
N PHE A 89 -18.59 6.67 0.52
CA PHE A 89 -20.00 6.82 0.90
C PHE A 89 -20.46 5.88 2.01
N LEU A 90 -19.90 4.67 2.08
CA LEU A 90 -20.34 3.63 3.02
C LEU A 90 -19.49 3.57 4.29
N TYR A 91 -18.25 4.08 4.25
CA TYR A 91 -17.38 4.08 5.43
C TYR A 91 -17.84 5.07 6.51
N PRO A 92 -17.50 4.85 7.79
CA PRO A 92 -17.75 5.81 8.86
C PRO A 92 -17.03 7.13 8.58
N THR A 93 -17.61 8.25 9.03
CA THR A 93 -17.18 9.60 8.64
C THR A 93 -15.69 9.85 8.86
N ASP A 94 -15.13 9.33 9.97
CA ASP A 94 -13.72 9.51 10.34
C ASP A 94 -12.73 8.77 9.42
N TYR A 95 -13.22 7.81 8.63
CA TYR A 95 -12.41 6.98 7.73
C TYR A 95 -12.78 7.17 6.26
N ARG A 96 -13.72 8.07 5.95
CA ARG A 96 -14.10 8.34 4.56
C ARG A 96 -12.97 9.04 3.85
N LEU A 97 -12.57 8.49 2.70
CA LEU A 97 -11.63 9.20 1.84
C LEU A 97 -12.29 10.48 1.29
N THR A 98 -11.54 11.57 1.39
CA THR A 98 -11.84 12.83 0.73
C THR A 98 -11.52 12.73 -0.76
N LEU A 99 -11.98 13.70 -1.57
CA LEU A 99 -11.63 13.74 -2.99
C LEU A 99 -10.12 13.84 -3.21
N LYS A 100 -9.43 14.66 -2.40
CA LYS A 100 -7.97 14.80 -2.42
C LYS A 100 -7.26 13.46 -2.12
N GLN A 101 -7.74 12.72 -1.13
CA GLN A 101 -7.17 11.40 -0.81
C GLN A 101 -7.44 10.39 -1.93
N LEU A 102 -8.56 10.50 -2.65
CA LEU A 102 -8.82 9.69 -3.85
C LEU A 102 -7.83 10.00 -4.99
N GLU A 103 -7.35 11.24 -5.12
CA GLU A 103 -6.28 11.58 -6.07
C GLU A 103 -4.97 10.90 -5.67
N SER A 104 -4.64 10.88 -4.37
CA SER A 104 -3.47 10.16 -3.85
C SER A 104 -3.58 8.64 -4.09
N PHE A 105 -4.78 8.09 -3.91
CA PHE A 105 -5.10 6.70 -4.28
C PHE A 105 -4.89 6.45 -5.79
N ASP A 106 -5.40 7.33 -6.65
CA ASP A 106 -5.26 7.19 -8.11
C ASP A 106 -3.81 7.26 -8.58
N LEU A 107 -3.02 8.14 -7.96
CA LEU A 107 -1.58 8.21 -8.19
C LEU A 107 -0.89 6.89 -7.78
N GLY A 108 -1.19 6.39 -6.58
CA GLY A 108 -0.70 5.08 -6.12
C GLY A 108 -1.07 3.97 -7.10
N LEU A 109 -2.33 3.91 -7.51
CA LEU A 109 -2.88 2.94 -8.46
C LEU A 109 -2.14 2.95 -9.80
N GLN A 110 -1.88 4.14 -10.34
CA GLN A 110 -1.13 4.28 -11.59
C GLN A 110 0.31 3.80 -11.45
N LEU A 111 1.01 4.19 -10.38
CA LEU A 111 2.40 3.77 -10.16
C LEU A 111 2.51 2.27 -9.90
N GLY A 112 1.59 1.68 -9.12
CA GLY A 112 1.53 0.23 -8.90
C GLY A 112 1.33 -0.55 -10.20
N LYS A 113 0.52 -0.03 -11.12
CA LYS A 113 0.33 -0.59 -12.47
C LYS A 113 1.57 -0.49 -13.34
N GLN A 114 2.38 0.54 -13.18
CA GLN A 114 3.62 0.72 -13.95
C GLN A 114 4.78 -0.14 -13.43
N LEU A 115 4.77 -0.55 -12.15
CA LEU A 115 5.84 -1.35 -11.58
C LEU A 115 5.98 -2.71 -12.30
N PRO A 116 7.17 -3.09 -12.79
CA PRO A 116 7.38 -4.38 -13.45
C PRO A 116 7.17 -5.58 -12.53
N THR A 117 7.65 -5.50 -11.29
CA THR A 117 7.42 -6.51 -10.26
C THR A 117 5.96 -6.46 -9.82
N LYS A 118 5.21 -7.54 -10.00
CA LYS A 118 3.77 -7.62 -9.70
C LYS A 118 3.49 -8.46 -8.45
N ASN A 119 2.26 -8.33 -7.94
CA ASN A 119 1.75 -9.08 -6.80
C ASN A 119 2.61 -8.93 -5.54
N LEU A 120 3.06 -7.71 -5.26
CA LEU A 120 3.78 -7.37 -4.03
C LEU A 120 2.98 -7.70 -2.76
N CYS A 121 1.66 -7.78 -2.87
CA CYS A 121 0.76 -8.27 -1.82
C CYS A 121 0.97 -9.75 -1.44
N ARG A 122 1.62 -10.54 -2.31
CA ARG A 122 1.92 -11.97 -2.12
C ARG A 122 3.42 -12.25 -2.02
N PHE A 123 4.24 -11.22 -2.00
CA PHE A 123 5.69 -11.36 -1.91
C PHE A 123 6.08 -11.84 -0.52
N ASP A 124 7.02 -12.78 -0.43
CA ASP A 124 7.54 -13.27 0.86
C ASP A 124 8.58 -12.29 1.43
N TYR A 125 8.11 -11.30 2.19
CA TYR A 125 8.99 -10.32 2.83
C TYR A 125 9.87 -10.91 3.93
N SER A 126 9.51 -12.06 4.50
CA SER A 126 10.30 -12.72 5.56
C SER A 126 11.70 -13.08 5.07
N SER A 127 11.82 -13.40 3.78
CA SER A 127 13.08 -13.73 3.09
C SER A 127 14.04 -12.54 2.95
N VAL A 128 13.55 -11.30 3.07
CA VAL A 128 14.35 -10.07 2.84
C VAL A 128 14.40 -9.11 4.03
N GLU A 129 13.80 -9.47 5.17
CA GLU A 129 13.76 -8.61 6.36
C GLU A 129 15.14 -8.16 6.88
N SER A 130 16.16 -9.01 6.71
CA SER A 130 17.54 -8.73 7.13
C SER A 130 18.31 -7.88 6.13
N TRP A 131 17.78 -7.68 4.92
CA TRP A 131 18.44 -6.92 3.86
C TRP A 131 18.25 -5.43 4.06
N SER A 132 19.16 -4.62 3.50
CA SER A 132 19.02 -3.16 3.53
C SER A 132 17.80 -2.70 2.74
N VAL A 133 17.15 -1.62 3.19
CA VAL A 133 15.99 -1.04 2.50
C VAL A 133 16.29 -0.76 1.02
N ASP A 134 17.48 -0.22 0.70
CA ASP A 134 17.87 0.08 -0.68
C ASP A 134 18.06 -1.19 -1.53
N ARG A 135 18.56 -2.28 -0.93
CA ARG A 135 18.67 -3.57 -1.62
C ARG A 135 17.28 -4.12 -1.94
N VAL A 136 16.33 -4.03 -1.00
CA VAL A 136 14.96 -4.48 -1.22
C VAL A 136 14.28 -3.63 -2.29
N ARG A 137 14.46 -2.30 -2.28
CA ARG A 137 13.94 -1.43 -3.35
C ARG A 137 14.51 -1.79 -4.72
N ALA A 138 15.79 -2.12 -4.79
CA ALA A 138 16.43 -2.49 -6.05
C ALA A 138 15.85 -3.80 -6.62
N ILE A 139 15.74 -4.86 -5.82
CA ILE A 139 15.22 -6.16 -6.31
C ILE A 139 13.73 -6.12 -6.67
N LEU A 140 12.95 -5.24 -6.01
CA LEU A 140 11.53 -5.03 -6.30
C LEU A 140 11.29 -3.93 -7.35
N HIS A 141 12.35 -3.37 -7.93
CA HIS A 141 12.31 -2.29 -8.93
C HIS A 141 11.57 -1.01 -8.47
N LEU A 142 11.60 -0.72 -7.17
CA LEU A 142 10.87 0.41 -6.56
C LEU A 142 11.61 1.75 -6.65
N ASN A 143 12.91 1.77 -6.97
CA ASN A 143 13.72 3.00 -7.01
C ASN A 143 13.10 4.14 -7.85
N PRO A 144 12.58 3.90 -9.07
CA PRO A 144 11.95 4.95 -9.87
C PRO A 144 10.66 5.49 -9.24
N MET A 145 9.95 4.65 -8.47
CA MET A 145 8.70 5.02 -7.82
C MET A 145 8.94 5.95 -6.63
N VAL A 146 10.06 5.75 -5.91
CA VAL A 146 10.45 6.60 -4.76
C VAL A 146 10.72 8.04 -5.18
N SER A 147 11.31 8.26 -6.37
CA SER A 147 11.54 9.62 -6.89
C SER A 147 10.25 10.31 -7.33
N LEU A 148 9.32 9.59 -7.96
CA LEU A 148 8.05 10.14 -8.46
C LEU A 148 7.08 10.47 -7.31
N ALA A 149 7.13 9.69 -6.23
CA ALA A 149 6.34 9.90 -5.02
C ALA A 149 6.63 11.21 -4.27
N LYS A 150 7.76 11.88 -4.57
CA LYS A 150 8.21 13.12 -3.92
C LYS A 150 7.88 14.40 -4.68
N SER A 151 7.42 14.32 -5.94
CA SER A 151 7.29 15.49 -6.81
C SER A 151 6.05 16.37 -6.52
N ASP A 152 5.12 15.92 -5.67
CA ASP A 152 3.87 16.62 -5.35
C ASP A 152 3.83 17.20 -3.92
N ARG A 153 4.99 17.49 -3.31
CA ARG A 153 5.08 18.23 -2.03
C ARG A 153 5.68 19.62 -2.22
#